data_AF-A0A9W3EQ00-F1
#
_entry.id   AF-A0A9W3EQ00-F1
#
_cell.length_a   1.000
_cell.length_b   1.000
_cell.length_c   1.000
_cell.angle_alpha   90.00
_cell.angle_beta   90.00
_cell.angle_gamma   90.00
#
_symmetry.space_group_name_H-M   'P 1'
#
loop_
_entity.id
_entity.type
_entity.pdbx_description
1 polymer ?
#
loop_
_entity_poly.entity_id
_entity_poly.type
_entity_poly.pdbx_seq_one_letter_code
_entity_poly.pdbx_strand_id
1 'polypeptide(L)'
;MGGFEGHLYPGLSLFFYGLYHARLVSRALICSQPAQYPPRPPWSKGRWAKLRQVHYVGLLKILSTFVLVAQELHNISGPFVLIRKTYHARDFLYCKQWQHLTIYMTFVLSGCVDAVSQNLLPRRSAALEQAAQALGLALILPLMLSHLQGSEGVDLQSHLLFIQALFPLVLVAVAELWAPDAWQLWVMKAFLYMLTGSWLIQIGFMLYRPISGHKWMDDDKNNIMFVTTFFCWHVVILAFLMAWIHGVSFLWYRYMC
;
A
#
# COMPACT_ATOMS: atom_id res chain seq x y z
N MET A 1 2.51 5.15 20.13
CA MET A 1 1.44 4.98 19.13
C MET A 1 2.00 5.38 17.77
N GLY A 2 1.53 4.77 16.69
CA GLY A 2 1.80 5.31 15.35
C GLY A 2 1.30 6.75 15.27
N GLY A 3 1.99 7.62 14.53
CA GLY A 3 1.52 9.00 14.34
C GLY A 3 0.47 9.10 13.24
N PHE A 4 -0.15 10.28 13.11
CA PHE A 4 -0.97 10.64 11.94
C PHE A 4 -0.26 10.32 10.62
N GLU A 5 1.03 10.66 10.55
CA GLU A 5 1.87 10.49 9.36
C GLU A 5 2.15 9.02 9.05
N GLY A 6 2.30 8.19 10.09
CA GLY A 6 2.46 6.74 9.95
C GLY A 6 1.24 6.05 9.36
N HIS A 7 0.09 6.71 9.34
CA HIS A 7 -1.12 6.23 8.66
C HIS A 7 -1.29 6.91 7.29
N LEU A 8 -1.15 8.24 7.24
CA LEU A 8 -1.38 9.03 6.03
C LEU A 8 -0.44 8.64 4.89
N TYR A 9 0.87 8.58 5.12
CA TYR A 9 1.84 8.36 4.05
C TYR A 9 1.82 6.95 3.46
N PRO A 10 1.77 5.87 4.27
CA PRO A 10 1.60 4.53 3.71
C PRO A 10 0.23 4.40 3.03
N GLY A 11 -0.81 5.03 3.58
CA GLY A 11 -2.15 5.04 2.99
C GLY A 11 -2.19 5.69 1.60
N LEU A 12 -1.58 6.88 1.45
CA LEU A 12 -1.41 7.54 0.15
C LEU A 12 -0.63 6.67 -0.83
N SER A 13 0.46 6.06 -0.37
CA SER A 13 1.31 5.21 -1.21
C SER A 13 0.54 4.02 -1.77
N LEU A 14 -0.22 3.30 -0.92
CA LEU A 14 -1.07 2.19 -1.33
C LEU A 14 -2.21 2.64 -2.25
N PHE A 15 -2.84 3.78 -1.95
CA PHE A 15 -3.95 4.32 -2.73
C PHE A 15 -3.51 4.70 -4.15
N PHE A 16 -2.43 5.48 -4.31
CA PHE A 16 -1.89 5.83 -5.62
C PHE A 16 -1.37 4.62 -6.39
N TYR A 17 -0.83 3.62 -5.70
CA TYR A 17 -0.43 2.37 -6.33
C TYR A 17 -1.65 1.58 -6.85
N GLY A 18 -2.77 1.59 -6.13
CA GLY A 18 -4.05 1.06 -6.58
C GLY A 18 -4.58 1.77 -7.82
N LEU A 19 -4.54 3.11 -7.85
CA LEU A 19 -4.90 3.92 -9.03
C LEU A 19 -4.03 3.59 -10.25
N TYR A 20 -2.73 3.40 -10.03
CA TYR A 20 -1.80 2.98 -11.08
C TYR A 20 -2.20 1.62 -11.66
N HIS A 21 -2.50 0.63 -10.81
CA HIS A 21 -2.98 -0.70 -11.28
C HIS A 21 -4.34 -0.62 -11.97
N ALA A 22 -5.26 0.21 -11.49
CA ALA A 22 -6.57 0.42 -12.12
C ALA A 22 -6.43 0.92 -13.55
N ARG A 23 -5.51 1.86 -13.78
CA ARG A 23 -5.18 2.37 -15.12
C ARG A 23 -4.54 1.28 -15.99
N LEU A 24 -3.59 0.51 -15.46
CA LEU A 24 -2.93 -0.58 -16.19
C LEU A 24 -3.94 -1.65 -16.64
N VAL A 25 -4.82 -2.07 -15.73
CA VAL A 25 -5.91 -3.02 -16.02
C VAL A 25 -6.83 -2.50 -17.08
N SER A 26 -7.29 -1.25 -16.95
CA SER A 26 -8.21 -0.66 -17.92
C SER A 26 -7.60 -0.67 -19.32
N ARG A 27 -6.34 -0.24 -19.45
CA ARG A 27 -5.60 -0.32 -20.71
C ARG A 27 -5.47 -1.75 -21.23
N ALA A 28 -5.10 -2.71 -20.37
CA ALA A 28 -4.93 -4.10 -20.78
C ALA A 28 -6.23 -4.71 -21.32
N LEU A 29 -7.35 -4.45 -20.64
CA LEU A 29 -8.68 -4.91 -21.06
C LEU A 29 -9.15 -4.26 -22.37
N ILE A 30 -8.96 -2.95 -22.53
CA ILE A 30 -9.41 -2.21 -23.72
C ILE A 30 -8.57 -2.59 -24.95
N CYS A 31 -7.26 -2.74 -24.78
CA CYS A 31 -6.34 -3.06 -25.87
C CYS A 31 -6.14 -4.58 -26.06
N SER A 32 -6.93 -5.43 -25.38
CA SER A 32 -6.81 -6.89 -25.40
C SER A 32 -5.37 -7.38 -25.21
N GLN A 33 -4.62 -6.76 -24.30
CA GLN A 33 -3.22 -7.12 -24.09
C GLN A 33 -3.12 -8.45 -23.32
N PRO A 34 -2.25 -9.39 -23.75
CA PRO A 34 -2.13 -10.69 -23.11
C PRO A 34 -1.48 -10.63 -21.72
N ALA A 35 -0.84 -9.51 -21.35
CA ALA A 35 -0.16 -9.36 -20.07
C ALA A 35 -0.32 -7.94 -19.52
N GLN A 36 -0.51 -7.82 -18.19
CA GLN A 36 -0.58 -6.52 -17.50
C GLN A 36 0.74 -5.74 -17.58
N TYR A 37 1.88 -6.45 -17.61
CA TYR A 37 3.21 -5.85 -17.66
C TYR A 37 3.93 -6.29 -18.94
N PRO A 38 3.95 -5.45 -19.99
CA PRO A 38 4.60 -5.81 -21.23
C PRO A 38 6.13 -5.95 -21.05
N PRO A 39 6.79 -6.81 -21.84
CA PRO A 39 8.23 -6.88 -21.89
C PRO A 39 8.83 -5.53 -22.29
N ARG A 40 10.02 -5.26 -21.75
CA ARG A 40 10.72 -4.01 -22.05
C ARG A 40 11.26 -4.02 -23.50
N PRO A 41 11.05 -2.95 -24.29
CA PRO A 41 11.73 -2.80 -25.58
C PRO A 41 13.24 -2.58 -25.37
N PRO A 42 14.10 -2.95 -26.34
CA PRO A 42 15.53 -2.76 -26.24
C PRO A 42 15.90 -1.29 -26.00
N TRP A 43 16.96 -1.07 -25.22
CA TRP A 43 17.42 0.26 -24.87
C TRP A 43 17.75 1.07 -26.13
N SER A 44 17.22 2.28 -26.23
CA SER A 44 17.59 3.21 -27.29
C SER A 44 19.05 3.67 -27.14
N LYS A 45 19.75 3.93 -28.25
CA LYS A 45 21.14 4.40 -28.24
C LYS A 45 21.32 5.84 -27.70
N GLY A 46 20.28 6.67 -27.73
CA GLY A 46 20.34 8.07 -27.29
C GLY A 46 20.19 8.24 -25.78
N ARG A 47 21.03 9.07 -25.13
CA ARG A 47 21.03 9.30 -23.68
C ARG A 47 19.67 9.79 -23.13
N TRP A 48 18.98 10.66 -23.87
CA TRP A 48 17.65 11.18 -23.52
C TRP A 48 16.53 10.17 -23.74
N ALA A 49 16.61 9.39 -24.82
CA ALA A 49 15.66 8.31 -25.08
C ALA A 49 15.84 7.17 -24.06
N LYS A 50 17.08 6.94 -23.60
CA LYS A 50 17.43 6.06 -22.49
C LYS A 50 16.71 6.50 -21.21
N LEU A 51 16.84 7.78 -20.85
CA LEU A 51 16.18 8.33 -19.66
C LEU A 51 14.64 8.20 -19.72
N ARG A 52 14.03 8.42 -20.88
CA ARG A 52 12.58 8.28 -21.09
C ARG A 52 12.07 6.82 -20.98
N GLN A 53 12.95 5.83 -21.13
CA GLN A 53 12.64 4.40 -21.00
C GLN A 53 12.80 3.85 -19.57
N VAL A 54 13.22 4.68 -18.60
CA VAL A 54 13.40 4.27 -17.20
C VAL A 54 12.04 4.11 -16.53
N HIS A 55 11.86 3.00 -15.81
CA HIS A 55 10.69 2.79 -14.98
C HIS A 55 10.95 3.38 -13.58
N TYR A 56 10.09 4.32 -13.18
CA TYR A 56 10.27 5.08 -11.94
C TYR A 56 9.63 4.43 -10.70
N VAL A 57 8.81 3.38 -10.87
CA VAL A 57 8.03 2.78 -9.77
C VAL A 57 8.94 2.31 -8.62
N GLY A 58 10.00 1.57 -8.92
CA GLY A 58 10.96 1.12 -7.91
C GLY A 58 11.66 2.26 -7.18
N LEU A 59 12.09 3.30 -7.92
CA LEU A 59 12.71 4.49 -7.33
C LEU A 59 11.74 5.26 -6.43
N LEU A 60 10.48 5.41 -6.83
CA LEU A 60 9.45 6.06 -6.04
C LEU A 60 9.16 5.29 -4.74
N LYS A 61 9.10 3.95 -4.78
CA LYS A 61 8.97 3.11 -3.58
C LYS A 61 10.16 3.32 -2.63
N ILE A 62 11.38 3.31 -3.15
CA ILE A 62 12.59 3.50 -2.32
C ILE A 62 12.59 4.90 -1.67
N LEU A 63 12.42 5.96 -2.47
CA LEU A 63 12.47 7.34 -1.98
C LEU A 63 11.35 7.64 -0.98
N SER A 64 10.12 7.24 -1.27
CA SER A 64 9.00 7.42 -0.34
C SER A 64 9.25 6.71 1.00
N THR A 65 9.91 5.55 0.96
CA THR A 65 10.20 4.81 2.17
C THR A 65 11.32 5.43 3.00
N PHE A 66 12.34 6.02 2.35
CA PHE A 66 13.34 6.79 3.09
C PHE A 66 12.72 7.99 3.83
N VAL A 67 11.76 8.67 3.21
CA VAL A 67 11.01 9.75 3.87
C VAL A 67 10.23 9.21 5.07
N LEU A 68 9.54 8.07 4.92
CA LEU A 68 8.81 7.41 6.01
C LEU A 68 9.71 7.03 7.18
N VAL A 69 10.86 6.42 6.91
CA VAL A 69 11.84 6.05 7.95
C VAL A 69 12.39 7.29 8.66
N ALA A 70 12.75 8.33 7.91
CA ALA A 70 13.25 9.58 8.48
C ALA A 70 12.20 10.23 9.40
N GLN A 71 10.93 10.26 8.98
CA GLN A 71 9.82 10.77 9.76
C GLN A 71 9.60 9.96 11.05
N GLU A 72 9.61 8.63 10.94
CA GLU A 72 9.41 7.75 12.09
C GLU A 72 10.53 7.93 13.13
N LEU A 73 11.78 8.06 12.68
CA LEU A 73 12.94 8.30 13.55
C LEU A 73 12.92 9.72 14.16
N HIS A 74 12.45 10.73 13.42
CA HIS A 74 12.32 12.09 13.94
C HIS A 74 11.31 12.19 15.09
N ASN A 75 10.25 11.36 15.04
CA ASN A 75 9.22 11.32 16.07
C ASN A 75 9.66 10.63 17.38
N ILE A 76 10.89 10.09 17.45
CA ILE A 76 11.40 9.41 18.65
C ILE A 76 12.15 10.43 19.52
N SER A 77 11.55 10.80 20.65
CA SER A 77 12.08 11.82 21.57
C SER A 77 13.30 11.38 22.42
N GLY A 78 13.92 10.23 22.11
CA GLY A 78 15.01 9.67 22.92
C GLY A 78 15.91 8.72 22.11
N PRO A 79 16.92 8.09 22.74
CA PRO A 79 17.81 7.19 22.02
C PRO A 79 17.00 6.00 21.49
N PHE A 80 17.17 5.72 20.20
CA PHE A 80 16.51 4.60 19.55
C PHE A 80 17.20 3.28 19.95
N VAL A 81 16.71 2.68 21.04
CA VAL A 81 17.25 1.46 21.63
C VAL A 81 16.16 0.40 21.65
N LEU A 82 16.51 -0.82 21.22
CA LEU A 82 15.60 -1.95 21.16
C LEU A 82 15.15 -2.42 22.56
N ILE A 83 16.10 -2.50 23.50
CA ILE A 83 15.88 -2.99 24.86
C ILE A 83 16.50 -2.01 25.84
N ARG A 84 15.72 -1.54 26.81
CA ARG A 84 16.27 -0.89 28.00
C ARG A 84 16.38 -1.92 29.11
N LYS A 85 17.58 -2.04 29.68
CA LYS A 85 17.80 -2.90 30.84
C LYS A 85 17.59 -2.07 32.11
N THR A 86 16.41 -2.18 32.71
CA THR A 86 16.10 -1.57 34.02
C THR A 86 16.02 -2.68 35.06
N TYR A 87 17.05 -2.76 35.91
CA TYR A 87 17.23 -3.67 37.05
C TYR A 87 16.85 -5.16 36.81
N HIS A 88 15.56 -5.51 36.75
CA HIS A 88 15.04 -6.88 36.62
C HIS A 88 14.10 -7.13 35.42
N ALA A 89 13.72 -6.09 34.65
CA ALA A 89 12.84 -6.22 33.48
C ALA A 89 13.58 -5.94 32.16
N ARG A 90 13.28 -6.74 31.13
CA ARG A 90 13.67 -6.49 29.73
C ARG A 90 12.43 -6.02 28.98
N ASP A 91 12.24 -4.72 28.95
CA ASP A 91 11.14 -4.14 28.19
C ASP A 91 11.65 -3.74 26.81
N PHE A 92 10.96 -4.25 25.78
CA PHE A 92 11.13 -3.76 24.42
C PHE A 92 10.53 -2.35 24.35
N LEU A 93 11.35 -1.38 23.96
CA LEU A 93 10.91 0.00 23.79
C LEU A 93 10.49 0.24 22.34
N TYR A 94 9.53 1.15 22.15
CA TYR A 94 9.11 1.61 20.83
C TYR A 94 8.60 0.48 19.90
N CYS A 95 7.90 -0.53 20.45
CA CYS A 95 7.44 -1.69 19.68
C CYS A 95 6.67 -1.32 18.41
N LYS A 96 5.77 -0.33 18.49
CA LYS A 96 5.00 0.14 17.32
C LYS A 96 5.91 0.79 16.26
N GLN A 97 6.92 1.56 16.65
CA GLN A 97 7.90 2.14 15.72
C GLN A 97 8.77 1.05 15.06
N TRP A 98 9.18 0.03 15.81
CA TRP A 98 9.90 -1.13 15.23
C TRP A 98 9.05 -1.91 14.23
N GLN A 99 7.75 -2.07 14.50
CA GLN A 99 6.80 -2.64 13.53
C GLN A 99 6.72 -1.78 12.27
N HIS A 100 6.58 -0.46 12.40
CA HIS A 100 6.55 0.47 11.26
C HIS A 100 7.83 0.40 10.43
N LEU A 101 9.01 0.43 11.06
CA LEU A 101 10.29 0.29 10.36
C LEU A 101 10.38 -1.06 9.62
N THR A 102 9.87 -2.13 10.22
CA THR A 102 9.85 -3.45 9.57
C THR A 102 8.93 -3.44 8.35
N ILE A 103 7.73 -2.85 8.46
CA ILE A 103 6.81 -2.64 7.33
C ILE A 103 7.53 -1.85 6.23
N TYR A 104 8.15 -0.71 6.56
CA TYR A 104 8.90 0.13 5.62
C TYR A 104 10.02 -0.64 4.93
N MET A 105 10.79 -1.46 5.65
CA MET A 105 11.83 -2.30 5.04
C MET A 105 11.29 -3.22 3.95
N THR A 106 10.07 -3.75 4.09
CA THR A 106 9.45 -4.55 3.01
C THR A 106 9.18 -3.72 1.74
N PHE A 107 8.79 -2.45 1.88
CA PHE A 107 8.59 -1.54 0.75
C PHE A 107 9.89 -1.18 0.05
N VAL A 108 10.99 -0.95 0.80
CA VAL A 108 12.33 -0.75 0.22
C VAL A 108 12.76 -1.97 -0.57
N LEU A 109 12.63 -3.18 0.01
CA LEU A 109 13.01 -4.42 -0.66
C LEU A 109 12.21 -4.63 -1.96
N SER A 110 10.89 -4.41 -1.92
CA SER A 110 10.06 -4.44 -3.13
C SER A 110 10.49 -3.38 -4.15
N GLY A 111 10.80 -2.15 -3.72
CA GLY A 111 11.29 -1.08 -4.59
C GLY A 111 12.64 -1.40 -5.24
N CYS A 112 13.56 -2.02 -4.50
CA CYS A 112 14.84 -2.50 -5.01
C CYS A 112 14.65 -3.58 -6.08
N VAL A 113 13.77 -4.55 -5.81
CA VAL A 113 13.43 -5.60 -6.79
C VAL A 113 12.83 -5.00 -8.05
N ASP A 114 11.90 -4.06 -7.93
CA ASP A 114 11.31 -3.33 -9.07
C ASP A 114 12.39 -2.58 -9.85
N ALA A 115 13.28 -1.85 -9.17
CA ALA A 115 14.34 -1.09 -9.83
C ALA A 115 15.32 -1.99 -10.58
N VAL A 116 15.74 -3.10 -9.96
CA VAL A 116 16.64 -4.09 -10.57
C VAL A 116 15.96 -4.76 -11.76
N SER A 117 14.74 -5.27 -11.57
CA SER A 117 14.00 -6.00 -12.61
C SER A 117 13.68 -5.11 -13.81
N GLN A 118 13.19 -3.90 -13.58
CA GLN A 118 12.70 -3.03 -14.66
C GLN A 118 13.84 -2.29 -15.38
N ASN A 119 14.91 -1.95 -14.66
CA ASN A 119 15.95 -1.05 -15.18
C ASN A 119 17.33 -1.70 -15.37
N LEU A 120 17.72 -2.69 -14.57
CA LEU A 120 19.08 -3.25 -14.57
C LEU A 120 19.18 -4.60 -15.27
N LEU A 121 18.18 -5.47 -15.12
CA LEU A 121 18.20 -6.79 -15.75
C LEU A 121 18.08 -6.68 -17.29
N PRO A 122 18.76 -7.58 -18.05
CA PRO A 122 18.62 -7.63 -19.50
C PRO A 122 17.18 -7.92 -19.95
N ARG A 123 16.45 -8.72 -19.15
CA ARG A 123 15.03 -9.03 -19.35
C ARG A 123 14.30 -8.77 -18.04
N ARG A 124 13.22 -7.98 -18.12
CA ARG A 124 12.33 -7.72 -16.97
C ARG A 124 11.70 -9.02 -16.47
N SER A 125 11.68 -9.19 -15.15
CA SER A 125 11.05 -10.32 -14.47
C SER A 125 9.83 -9.84 -13.68
N ALA A 126 8.66 -9.83 -14.31
CA ALA A 126 7.40 -9.45 -13.66
C ALA A 126 7.07 -10.38 -12.47
N ALA A 127 7.39 -11.68 -12.59
CA ALA A 127 7.19 -12.65 -11.52
C ALA A 127 8.00 -12.31 -10.25
N LEU A 128 9.24 -11.83 -10.42
CA LEU A 128 10.07 -11.42 -9.28
C LEU A 128 9.52 -10.16 -8.60
N GLU A 129 9.06 -9.19 -9.39
CA GLU A 129 8.39 -7.98 -8.90
C GLU A 129 7.12 -8.33 -8.09
N GLN A 130 6.26 -9.19 -8.65
CA GLN A 130 5.04 -9.67 -8.01
C GLN A 130 5.35 -10.47 -6.74
N ALA A 131 6.38 -11.33 -6.75
CA ALA A 131 6.75 -12.14 -5.59
C ALA A 131 7.26 -11.28 -4.43
N ALA A 132 8.11 -10.29 -4.71
CA ALA A 132 8.59 -9.35 -3.70
C ALA A 132 7.45 -8.52 -3.10
N GLN A 133 6.49 -8.10 -3.93
CA GLN A 133 5.29 -7.40 -3.49
C GLN A 133 4.38 -8.28 -2.62
N ALA A 134 4.11 -9.52 -3.04
CA ALA A 134 3.31 -10.47 -2.29
C ALA A 134 3.94 -10.80 -0.93
N LEU A 135 5.27 -11.01 -0.90
CA LEU A 135 6.01 -11.22 0.34
C LEU A 135 5.92 -10.01 1.27
N GLY A 136 6.08 -8.79 0.72
CA GLY A 136 5.94 -7.56 1.51
C GLY A 136 4.56 -7.43 2.14
N LEU A 137 3.49 -7.63 1.36
CA LEU A 137 2.13 -7.64 1.90
C LEU A 137 1.91 -8.72 2.95
N ALA A 138 2.42 -9.93 2.73
CA ALA A 138 2.27 -11.06 3.65
C ALA A 138 2.93 -10.80 5.01
N LEU A 139 4.04 -10.05 5.06
CA LEU A 139 4.72 -9.67 6.30
C LEU A 139 3.97 -8.58 7.09
N ILE A 140 3.18 -7.73 6.43
CA ILE A 140 2.37 -6.70 7.11
C ILE A 140 1.28 -7.35 7.97
N LEU A 141 0.69 -8.45 7.52
CA LEU A 141 -0.42 -9.12 8.20
C LEU A 141 -0.10 -9.54 9.65
N PRO A 142 0.96 -10.34 9.94
CA PRO A 142 1.31 -10.71 11.31
C PRO A 142 1.73 -9.50 12.15
N LEU A 143 2.40 -8.50 11.55
CA LEU A 143 2.74 -7.26 12.24
C LEU A 143 1.48 -6.54 12.70
N MET A 144 0.44 -6.49 11.85
CA MET A 144 -0.83 -5.86 12.21
C MET A 144 -1.59 -6.61 13.29
N LEU A 145 -1.60 -7.95 13.27
CA LEU A 145 -2.19 -8.74 14.35
C LEU A 145 -1.53 -8.44 15.70
N SER A 146 -0.20 -8.32 15.74
CA SER A 146 0.51 -7.91 16.96
C SER A 146 0.30 -6.44 17.32
N HIS A 147 0.08 -5.55 16.33
CA HIS A 147 -0.19 -4.14 16.55
C HIS A 147 -1.51 -3.87 17.27
N LEU A 148 -2.49 -4.76 17.10
CA LEU A 148 -3.79 -4.68 17.78
C LEU A 148 -3.68 -4.88 19.29
N GLN A 149 -2.61 -5.49 19.79
CA GLN A 149 -2.44 -5.76 21.22
C GLN A 149 -2.44 -4.44 22.01
N GLY A 150 -3.40 -4.31 22.92
CA GLY A 150 -3.59 -3.10 23.74
C GLY A 150 -4.34 -1.96 23.04
N SER A 151 -4.99 -2.22 21.90
CA SER A 151 -5.89 -1.26 21.24
C SER A 151 -7.34 -1.61 21.58
N GLU A 152 -8.20 -0.60 21.73
CA GLU A 152 -9.62 -0.76 22.10
C GLU A 152 -10.52 0.12 21.21
N GLY A 153 -11.84 -0.06 21.31
CA GLY A 153 -12.83 0.83 20.70
C GLY A 153 -12.67 1.10 19.21
N VAL A 154 -12.53 2.39 18.86
CA VAL A 154 -12.41 2.89 17.48
C VAL A 154 -11.05 2.51 16.91
N ASP A 155 -9.97 2.61 17.69
CA ASP A 155 -8.63 2.20 17.26
C ASP A 155 -8.62 0.72 16.85
N LEU A 156 -9.13 -0.15 17.72
CA LEU A 156 -9.24 -1.59 17.45
C LEU A 156 -10.12 -1.89 16.23
N GLN A 157 -11.35 -1.35 16.20
CA GLN A 157 -12.30 -1.63 15.12
C GLN A 157 -11.77 -1.17 13.76
N SER A 158 -11.11 0.00 13.73
CA SER A 158 -10.57 0.56 12.49
C SER A 158 -9.43 -0.28 11.92
N HIS A 159 -8.53 -0.78 12.77
CA HIS A 159 -7.44 -1.66 12.37
C HIS A 159 -7.92 -3.09 12.03
N LEU A 160 -8.98 -3.60 12.66
CA LEU A 160 -9.61 -4.85 12.25
C LEU A 160 -10.16 -4.77 10.82
N LEU A 161 -10.84 -3.68 10.48
CA LEU A 161 -11.33 -3.44 9.12
C LEU A 161 -10.18 -3.26 8.11
N PHE A 162 -9.05 -2.67 8.53
CA PHE A 162 -7.84 -2.63 7.73
C PHE A 162 -7.30 -4.04 7.43
N ILE A 163 -7.23 -4.91 8.45
CA ILE A 163 -6.83 -6.32 8.27
C ILE A 163 -7.81 -7.04 7.36
N GLN A 164 -9.11 -6.79 7.49
CA GLN A 164 -10.15 -7.36 6.63
C GLN A 164 -9.99 -6.96 5.15
N ALA A 165 -9.47 -5.76 4.84
CA ALA A 165 -9.12 -5.34 3.48
C ALA A 165 -7.76 -5.88 3.02
N LEU A 166 -6.77 -5.93 3.91
CA LEU A 166 -5.40 -6.37 3.62
C LEU A 166 -5.32 -7.89 3.36
N PHE A 167 -6.06 -8.70 4.13
CA PHE A 167 -6.05 -10.16 3.98
C PHE A 167 -6.41 -10.63 2.56
N PRO A 168 -7.55 -10.22 1.95
CA PRO A 168 -7.84 -10.59 0.57
C PRO A 168 -6.84 -9.98 -0.42
N LEU A 169 -6.24 -8.82 -0.12
CA LEU A 169 -5.18 -8.25 -0.96
C LEU A 169 -3.95 -9.17 -1.02
N VAL A 170 -3.53 -9.72 0.13
CA VAL A 170 -2.46 -10.72 0.20
C VAL A 170 -2.82 -11.95 -0.61
N LEU A 171 -4.04 -12.49 -0.45
CA LEU A 171 -4.50 -13.66 -1.18
C LEU A 171 -4.48 -13.44 -2.70
N VAL A 172 -4.96 -12.29 -3.17
CA VAL A 172 -4.95 -11.93 -4.60
C VAL A 172 -3.51 -11.79 -5.11
N ALA A 173 -2.62 -11.14 -4.34
CA ALA A 173 -1.22 -10.99 -4.72
C ALA A 173 -0.49 -12.35 -4.83
N VAL A 174 -0.79 -13.29 -3.93
CA VAL A 174 -0.25 -14.66 -4.00
C VAL A 174 -0.86 -15.44 -5.16
N ALA A 175 -2.18 -15.34 -5.38
CA ALA A 175 -2.87 -16.01 -6.48
C ALA A 175 -2.35 -15.55 -7.86
N GLU A 176 -2.00 -14.25 -7.99
CA GLU A 176 -1.44 -13.69 -9.21
C GLU A 176 -0.08 -14.32 -9.59
N LEU A 177 0.69 -14.87 -8.64
CA LEU A 177 1.92 -15.60 -8.95
C LEU A 177 1.67 -16.88 -9.74
N TRP A 178 0.52 -17.51 -9.53
CA TRP A 178 0.13 -18.76 -10.19
C TRP A 178 -0.69 -18.52 -11.45
N ALA A 179 -1.49 -17.45 -11.46
CA ALA A 179 -2.34 -17.07 -12.58
C ALA A 179 -2.09 -15.60 -13.00
N PRO A 180 -0.89 -15.28 -13.52
CA PRO A 180 -0.50 -13.90 -13.82
C PRO A 180 -1.33 -13.26 -14.93
N ASP A 181 -2.00 -14.05 -15.76
CA ASP A 181 -2.81 -13.59 -16.91
C ASP A 181 -4.31 -13.45 -16.58
N ALA A 182 -4.72 -13.71 -15.33
CA ALA A 182 -6.12 -13.61 -14.91
C ALA A 182 -6.52 -12.16 -14.65
N TRP A 183 -7.27 -11.56 -15.57
CA TRP A 183 -7.70 -10.17 -15.47
C TRP A 183 -8.52 -9.87 -14.21
N GLN A 184 -9.27 -10.85 -13.69
CA GLN A 184 -10.06 -10.73 -12.46
C GLN A 184 -9.14 -10.42 -11.26
N LEU A 185 -7.98 -11.09 -11.18
CA LEU A 185 -7.01 -10.83 -10.11
C LEU A 185 -6.45 -9.42 -10.20
N TRP A 186 -6.20 -8.93 -11.41
CA TRP A 186 -5.70 -7.56 -11.59
C TRP A 186 -6.72 -6.51 -11.15
N VAL A 187 -8.00 -6.68 -11.50
CA VAL A 187 -9.10 -5.80 -11.07
C VAL A 187 -9.24 -5.82 -9.55
N MET A 188 -9.29 -7.01 -8.95
CA MET A 188 -9.40 -7.18 -7.50
C MET A 188 -8.21 -6.56 -6.76
N LYS A 189 -6.99 -6.78 -7.26
CA LYS A 189 -5.77 -6.20 -6.69
C LYS A 189 -5.82 -4.68 -6.70
N ALA A 190 -6.17 -4.07 -7.83
CA ALA A 190 -6.27 -2.62 -7.95
C ALA A 190 -7.28 -2.04 -6.96
N PHE A 191 -8.48 -2.64 -6.90
CA PHE A 191 -9.53 -2.24 -5.96
C PHE A 191 -9.08 -2.37 -4.50
N LEU A 192 -8.52 -3.51 -4.12
CA LEU A 192 -8.11 -3.78 -2.74
C LEU A 192 -6.92 -2.91 -2.30
N TYR A 193 -6.00 -2.55 -3.20
CA TYR A 193 -4.97 -1.55 -2.91
C TYR A 193 -5.57 -0.17 -2.58
N MET A 194 -6.54 0.28 -3.39
CA MET A 194 -7.22 1.55 -3.12
C MET A 194 -8.04 1.50 -1.83
N LEU A 195 -8.72 0.38 -1.55
CA LEU A 195 -9.47 0.22 -0.31
C LEU A 195 -8.56 0.27 0.91
N THR A 196 -7.49 -0.55 0.91
CA THR A 196 -6.50 -0.60 1.98
C THR A 196 -5.85 0.76 2.20
N GLY A 197 -5.45 1.45 1.11
CA GLY A 197 -4.81 2.77 1.20
C GLY A 197 -5.73 3.88 1.67
N SER A 198 -6.93 4.00 1.08
CA SER A 198 -7.91 5.02 1.49
C SER A 198 -8.39 4.82 2.92
N TRP A 199 -8.55 3.56 3.36
CA TRP A 199 -8.93 3.27 4.73
C TRP A 199 -7.83 3.63 5.72
N LEU A 200 -6.56 3.36 5.40
CA LEU A 200 -5.45 3.76 6.25
C LEU A 200 -5.33 5.29 6.37
N ILE A 201 -5.61 6.03 5.29
CA ILE A 201 -5.75 7.50 5.35
C ILE A 201 -6.89 7.90 6.31
N GLN A 202 -8.06 7.25 6.21
CA GLN A 202 -9.21 7.50 7.07
C GLN A 202 -8.88 7.24 8.55
N ILE A 203 -8.14 6.17 8.87
CA ILE A 203 -7.66 5.89 10.24
C ILE A 203 -6.83 7.05 10.76
N GLY A 204 -5.88 7.56 9.95
CA GLY A 204 -5.07 8.72 10.30
C GLY A 204 -5.92 9.92 10.72
N PHE A 205 -6.88 10.32 9.88
CA PHE A 205 -7.78 11.42 10.20
C PHE A 205 -8.65 11.12 11.42
N MET A 206 -9.25 9.94 11.49
CA MET A 206 -10.16 9.57 12.57
C MET A 206 -9.50 9.58 13.96
N LEU A 207 -8.30 9.02 14.08
CA LEU A 207 -7.61 8.86 15.36
C LEU A 207 -6.81 10.10 15.79
N TYR A 208 -6.24 10.86 14.84
CA TYR A 208 -5.27 11.91 15.16
C TYR A 208 -5.69 13.32 14.75
N ARG A 209 -6.44 13.47 13.65
CA ARG A 209 -6.82 14.80 13.11
C ARG A 209 -8.23 14.76 12.50
N PRO A 210 -9.29 14.64 13.33
CA PRO A 210 -10.64 14.46 12.82
C PRO A 210 -11.07 15.67 12.00
N ILE A 211 -11.56 15.44 10.79
CA ILE A 211 -11.98 16.51 9.86
C ILE A 211 -13.16 17.30 10.44
N SER A 212 -14.03 16.66 11.22
CA SER A 212 -15.16 17.29 11.91
C SER A 212 -14.75 18.15 13.12
N GLY A 213 -13.47 18.12 13.51
CA GLY A 213 -12.96 18.71 14.75
C GLY A 213 -13.34 17.95 16.03
N HIS A 214 -14.20 16.93 15.94
CA HIS A 214 -14.65 16.14 17.08
C HIS A 214 -13.84 14.85 17.18
N LYS A 215 -13.21 14.64 18.34
CA LYS A 215 -12.40 13.43 18.58
C LYS A 215 -13.30 12.20 18.68
N TRP A 216 -12.89 11.14 18.00
CA TRP A 216 -13.51 9.83 18.11
C TRP A 216 -13.11 9.20 19.45
N MET A 217 -14.10 8.74 20.20
CA MET A 217 -13.94 8.19 21.54
C MET A 217 -14.09 6.66 21.50
N ASP A 218 -13.15 5.94 22.11
CA ASP A 218 -13.09 4.47 22.10
C ASP A 218 -14.21 3.82 22.93
N ASP A 219 -14.76 4.53 23.90
CA ASP A 219 -15.86 4.08 24.77
C ASP A 219 -17.26 4.41 24.21
N ASP A 220 -17.33 5.19 23.13
CA ASP A 220 -18.60 5.57 22.49
C ASP A 220 -19.02 4.53 21.43
N LYS A 221 -20.12 3.83 21.72
CA LYS A 221 -20.70 2.81 20.84
C LYS A 221 -21.11 3.38 19.47
N ASN A 222 -21.59 4.62 19.40
CA ASN A 222 -21.98 5.24 18.14
C ASN A 222 -20.76 5.43 17.25
N ASN A 223 -19.65 5.92 17.82
CA ASN A 223 -18.39 6.05 17.09
C ASN A 223 -17.98 4.69 16.51
N ILE A 224 -17.92 3.63 17.31
CA ILE A 224 -17.55 2.28 16.83
C ILE A 224 -18.46 1.81 15.68
N MET A 225 -19.78 2.03 15.76
CA MET A 225 -20.72 1.68 14.69
C MET A 225 -20.47 2.48 13.40
N PHE A 226 -20.20 3.78 13.51
CA PHE A 226 -19.94 4.63 12.35
C PHE A 226 -18.61 4.30 11.66
N VAL A 227 -17.61 3.76 12.37
CA VAL A 227 -16.37 3.27 11.74
C VAL A 227 -16.69 2.27 10.62
N THR A 228 -17.50 1.26 10.93
CA THR A 228 -17.87 0.23 9.94
C THR A 228 -18.72 0.81 8.81
N THR A 229 -19.61 1.75 9.14
CA THR A 229 -20.42 2.46 8.13
C THR A 229 -19.54 3.22 7.13
N PHE A 230 -18.51 3.94 7.62
CA PHE A 230 -17.57 4.63 6.74
C PHE A 230 -16.75 3.67 5.90
N PHE A 231 -16.31 2.54 6.45
CA PHE A 231 -15.62 1.52 5.67
C PHE A 231 -16.47 1.03 4.49
N CYS A 232 -17.76 0.77 4.69
CA CYS A 232 -18.69 0.40 3.62
C CYS A 232 -18.82 1.49 2.55
N TRP A 233 -18.85 2.77 2.95
CA TRP A 233 -18.84 3.89 1.99
C TRP A 233 -17.57 3.92 1.14
N HIS A 234 -16.39 3.63 1.73
CA HIS A 234 -15.16 3.50 0.95
C HIS A 234 -15.27 2.39 -0.10
N VAL A 235 -15.81 1.22 0.25
CA VAL A 235 -16.03 0.12 -0.71
C VAL A 235 -16.88 0.58 -1.90
N VAL A 236 -18.00 1.24 -1.63
CA VAL A 236 -18.92 1.72 -2.68
C VAL A 236 -18.27 2.80 -3.56
N ILE A 237 -17.68 3.83 -2.95
CA ILE A 237 -17.06 4.95 -3.67
C ILE A 237 -15.91 4.46 -4.56
N LEU A 238 -15.09 3.53 -4.05
CA LEU A 238 -13.96 2.99 -4.82
C LEU A 238 -14.40 2.07 -5.95
N ALA A 239 -15.53 1.38 -5.81
CA ALA A 239 -16.11 0.61 -6.91
C ALA A 239 -16.56 1.55 -8.05
N PHE A 240 -17.22 2.66 -7.70
CA PHE A 240 -17.55 3.70 -8.67
C PHE A 240 -16.30 4.32 -9.30
N LEU A 241 -15.26 4.59 -8.51
CA LEU A 241 -13.99 5.12 -9.02
C LEU A 241 -13.31 4.16 -10.01
N MET A 242 -13.32 2.85 -9.74
CA MET A 242 -12.82 1.83 -10.68
C MET A 242 -13.59 1.87 -12.00
N ALA A 243 -14.93 1.90 -11.94
CA ALA A 243 -15.78 1.97 -13.13
C ALA A 243 -15.54 3.27 -13.92
N TRP A 244 -15.37 4.39 -13.21
CA TRP A 244 -15.06 5.68 -13.80
C TRP A 244 -13.71 5.67 -14.54
N ILE A 245 -12.65 5.17 -13.89
CA ILE A 245 -11.31 5.06 -14.51
C ILE A 245 -11.36 4.21 -15.78
N HIS A 246 -12.09 3.10 -15.75
CA HIS A 246 -12.27 2.25 -16.91
C HIS A 246 -13.04 2.96 -18.03
N GLY A 247 -14.16 3.60 -17.71
CA GLY A 247 -14.99 4.34 -18.67
C GLY A 247 -14.23 5.50 -19.33
N VAL A 248 -13.51 6.30 -18.55
CA VAL A 248 -12.67 7.38 -19.08
C VAL A 248 -11.54 6.83 -19.96
N SER A 249 -10.90 5.74 -19.55
CA SER A 249 -9.86 5.09 -20.35
C SER A 249 -10.42 4.59 -21.69
N PHE A 250 -11.62 4.00 -21.67
CA PHE A 250 -12.29 3.52 -22.88
C PHE A 250 -12.60 4.65 -23.86
N LEU A 251 -13.16 5.76 -23.37
CA LEU A 251 -13.40 6.94 -24.19
C LEU A 251 -12.09 7.50 -24.76
N TRP A 252 -11.05 7.61 -23.93
CA TRP A 252 -9.75 8.09 -24.37
C TRP A 252 -9.16 7.24 -25.50
N TYR A 253 -9.09 5.92 -25.33
CA TYR A 253 -8.54 5.01 -26.33
C TYR A 253 -9.39 4.89 -27.59
N ARG A 254 -10.71 5.12 -27.51
CA ARG A 254 -11.60 5.08 -28.67
C ARG A 254 -11.56 6.36 -29.51
N TYR A 255 -11.34 7.52 -28.88
CA TYR A 255 -11.45 8.82 -29.56
C TYR A 255 -10.11 9.51 -29.80
N MET A 256 -9.02 9.13 -29.13
CA MET A 256 -7.72 9.80 -29.24
C MET A 256 -6.54 8.89 -29.61
N CYS A 257 -6.74 7.59 -29.80
CA CYS A 257 -5.73 6.65 -30.30
C CYS A 257 -6.26 5.91 -31.52
#